data_AF-A0A656DBG2-F1
#
_entry.id   AF-A0A656DBG2-F1
#
_cell.length_a   1.000
_cell.length_b   1.000
_cell.length_c   1.000
_cell.angle_alpha   90.00
_cell.angle_beta   90.00
_cell.angle_gamma   90.00
#
_symmetry.space_group_name_H-M   'P 1'
#
loop_
_entity.id
_entity.type
_entity.pdbx_description
1 polymer ?
#
loop_
_entity_poly.entity_id
_entity_poly.type
_entity_poly.pdbx_seq_one_letter_code
_entity_poly.pdbx_strand_id
1 'polypeptide(L)'
;MKKLVLVLTLLMITSAFAQVETSTPRSYAIPQFYFNALNFAGDMTQGESRVDIYIQVPYEYLQFVKEGDYYVANYEITVNVSTLKGKYVTEKAWTQKVVADNFDQTISRAFWDISQAFLNLPFGDYKITVQVMDLDTKRGFKKEGIVSVRNFAKNPITISDLMMVSSVKSENGIRTIIPNVSNTVTSAENKNFYLFFEVYNNTDVSDSINITYKITKIKKRKKEQLTVHNGTTSEFIKPGKNSIILEIKEPQLGFGD
;
A
#
# COMPACT_ATOMS: atom_id res chain seq x y z
N MET A 1 -2.44 -47.19 -71.37
CA MET A 1 -3.75 -47.32 -70.72
C MET A 1 -3.54 -47.32 -69.21
N LYS A 2 -4.22 -46.39 -68.50
CA LYS A 2 -4.53 -46.34 -67.06
C LYS A 2 -3.33 -46.54 -66.10
N LYS A 3 -2.63 -45.48 -65.67
CA LYS A 3 -2.95 -44.70 -64.44
C LYS A 3 -3.57 -45.56 -63.34
N LEU A 4 -2.76 -45.97 -62.36
CA LEU A 4 -3.24 -46.13 -60.99
C LEU A 4 -2.19 -45.53 -60.04
N VAL A 5 -2.34 -44.22 -59.89
CA VAL A 5 -1.89 -43.46 -58.73
C VAL A 5 -2.72 -43.97 -57.56
N LEU A 6 -2.09 -44.61 -56.58
CA LEU A 6 -2.62 -44.60 -55.22
C LEU A 6 -1.46 -44.25 -54.30
N VAL A 7 -1.27 -42.93 -54.20
CA VAL A 7 -0.51 -42.26 -53.15
C VAL A 7 -1.02 -42.82 -51.83
N LEU A 8 -0.21 -43.65 -51.18
CA LEU A 8 -0.39 -44.00 -49.79
C LEU A 8 0.00 -42.75 -49.00
N THR A 9 -0.91 -41.78 -48.97
CA THR A 9 -0.81 -40.57 -48.16
C THR A 9 -0.78 -41.03 -46.72
N LEU A 10 0.44 -41.13 -46.20
CA LEU A 10 0.79 -41.26 -44.81
C LEU A 10 -0.04 -40.20 -44.05
N LEU A 11 -1.12 -40.65 -43.42
CA LEU A 11 -1.83 -39.93 -42.37
C LEU A 11 -0.85 -39.82 -41.19
N MET A 12 0.14 -38.94 -41.33
CA MET A 12 0.74 -38.29 -40.18
C MET A 12 -0.36 -37.42 -39.60
N ILE A 13 -1.11 -38.02 -38.67
CA ILE A 13 -1.80 -37.28 -37.63
C ILE A 13 -0.69 -36.56 -36.87
N THR A 14 -0.30 -35.39 -37.36
CA THR A 14 0.41 -34.42 -36.55
C THR A 14 -0.59 -34.04 -35.48
N SER A 15 -0.47 -34.67 -34.32
CA SER A 15 -0.92 -34.10 -33.05
C SER A 15 -0.16 -32.78 -32.91
N ALA A 16 -0.73 -31.74 -33.52
CA ALA A 16 -0.45 -30.37 -33.17
C ALA A 16 -0.92 -30.23 -31.72
N PHE A 17 -0.03 -30.57 -30.79
CA PHE A 17 -0.08 -30.01 -29.47
C PHE A 17 0.01 -28.50 -29.70
N ALA A 18 -1.14 -27.85 -29.72
CA ALA A 18 -1.21 -26.45 -29.35
C ALA A 18 -0.60 -26.42 -27.95
N GLN A 19 0.70 -26.15 -27.88
CA GLN A 19 1.33 -25.77 -26.64
C GLN A 19 0.61 -24.48 -26.26
N VAL A 20 -0.30 -24.58 -25.29
CA VAL A 20 -0.55 -23.45 -24.43
C VAL A 20 0.82 -23.17 -23.83
N GLU A 21 1.52 -22.19 -24.38
CA GLU A 21 2.60 -21.52 -23.67
C GLU A 21 1.94 -20.93 -22.43
N THR A 22 1.84 -21.72 -21.36
CA THR A 22 1.97 -21.19 -20.02
C THR A 22 3.43 -20.80 -19.85
N SER A 23 3.88 -19.83 -20.67
CA SER A 23 4.76 -18.82 -20.12
C SER A 23 3.93 -18.20 -19.00
N THR A 24 4.11 -18.70 -17.79
CA THR A 24 4.07 -17.80 -16.66
C THR A 24 5.40 -17.08 -16.81
N PRO A 25 5.46 -15.90 -17.47
CA PRO A 25 6.62 -15.07 -17.23
C PRO A 25 6.56 -14.89 -15.72
N ARG A 26 7.61 -15.33 -15.03
CA ARG A 26 7.96 -14.82 -13.71
C ARG A 26 8.40 -13.37 -13.90
N SER A 27 7.54 -12.57 -14.55
CA SER A 27 7.53 -11.14 -14.43
C SER A 27 7.18 -10.94 -12.97
N TYR A 28 8.01 -10.22 -12.24
CA TYR A 28 7.59 -9.56 -11.02
C TYR A 28 6.44 -8.63 -11.45
N ALA A 29 5.22 -9.19 -11.58
CA ALA A 29 4.05 -8.44 -11.95
C ALA A 29 3.86 -7.43 -10.84
N ILE A 30 4.09 -6.16 -11.17
CA ILE A 30 3.86 -5.07 -10.23
C ILE A 30 2.41 -5.22 -9.77
N PRO A 31 2.14 -5.14 -8.46
CA PRO A 31 0.77 -5.21 -7.97
C PRO A 31 -0.08 -4.12 -8.64
N GLN A 32 -1.32 -4.45 -9.02
CA GLN A 32 -2.17 -3.54 -9.79
C GLN A 32 -2.44 -2.21 -9.07
N PHE A 33 -2.36 -2.22 -7.74
CA PHE A 33 -2.27 -1.05 -6.88
C PHE A 33 -1.74 -1.49 -5.50
N TYR A 34 -1.34 -0.56 -4.64
CA TYR A 34 -1.05 -0.83 -3.23
C TYR A 34 -2.07 -0.12 -2.35
N PHE A 35 -2.36 -0.67 -1.17
CA PHE A 35 -3.13 0.06 -0.17
C PHE A 35 -2.65 -0.27 1.24
N ASN A 36 -2.76 0.70 2.15
CA ASN A 36 -2.57 0.52 3.59
C ASN A 36 -3.77 1.14 4.33
N ALA A 37 -4.18 0.50 5.42
CA ALA A 37 -5.15 1.05 6.37
C ALA A 37 -4.45 1.16 7.72
N LEU A 38 -4.32 2.37 8.24
CA LEU A 38 -3.54 2.68 9.45
C LEU A 38 -4.46 3.31 10.49
N ASN A 39 -4.42 2.79 11.72
CA ASN A 39 -5.24 3.28 12.81
C ASN A 39 -4.52 4.39 13.61
N PHE A 40 -5.18 5.55 13.70
CA PHE A 40 -4.82 6.71 14.50
C PHE A 40 -5.94 7.04 15.49
N ALA A 41 -5.64 7.80 16.54
CA ALA A 41 -6.66 8.31 17.44
C ALA A 41 -7.63 9.24 16.66
N GLY A 42 -8.92 8.96 16.81
CA GLY A 42 -10.01 9.83 16.40
C GLY A 42 -10.63 10.56 17.59
N ASP A 43 -11.92 10.81 17.53
CA ASP A 43 -12.68 11.34 18.66
C ASP A 43 -13.03 10.22 19.65
N MET A 44 -12.22 10.10 20.71
CA MET A 44 -12.41 9.06 21.72
C MET A 44 -13.76 9.18 22.45
N THR A 45 -14.38 10.36 22.48
CA THR A 45 -15.66 10.58 23.16
C THR A 45 -16.82 9.88 22.44
N GLN A 46 -16.67 9.62 21.15
CA GLN A 46 -17.65 8.90 20.33
C GLN A 46 -17.42 7.38 20.34
N GLY A 47 -16.38 6.89 21.01
CA GLY A 47 -16.02 5.47 20.99
C GLY A 47 -15.46 5.00 19.65
N GLU A 48 -14.91 5.93 18.87
CA GLU A 48 -14.37 5.70 17.53
C GLU A 48 -12.90 6.09 17.44
N SER A 49 -12.19 5.49 16.49
CA SER A 49 -10.85 5.90 16.09
C SER A 49 -10.78 6.14 14.58
N ARG A 50 -9.81 6.95 14.18
CA ARG A 50 -9.57 7.28 12.78
C ARG A 50 -8.81 6.14 12.10
N VAL A 51 -9.28 5.72 10.94
CA VAL A 51 -8.56 4.81 10.04
C VAL A 51 -8.24 5.57 8.76
N ASP A 52 -6.95 5.81 8.56
CA ASP A 52 -6.42 6.46 7.36
C ASP A 52 -6.10 5.40 6.32
N ILE A 53 -6.63 5.60 5.11
CA ILE A 53 -6.53 4.68 3.99
C ILE A 53 -5.72 5.36 2.90
N TYR A 54 -4.56 4.77 2.61
CA TYR A 54 -3.65 5.21 1.56
C TYR A 54 -3.71 4.22 0.41
N ILE A 55 -3.87 4.72 -0.81
CA ILE A 55 -3.99 3.90 -2.02
C ILE A 55 -3.03 4.47 -3.05
N GLN A 56 -2.19 3.61 -3.62
CA GLN A 56 -1.23 3.97 -4.65
C GLN A 56 -1.57 3.22 -5.93
N VAL A 57 -1.95 3.96 -6.98
CA VAL A 57 -2.39 3.42 -8.28
C VAL A 57 -1.34 3.77 -9.34
N PRO A 58 -0.61 2.78 -9.90
CA PRO A 58 0.35 3.02 -10.98
C PRO A 58 -0.35 3.47 -12.26
N TYR A 59 0.28 4.37 -13.02
CA TYR A 59 -0.29 4.91 -14.26
C TYR A 59 -0.51 3.83 -15.31
N GLU A 60 0.36 2.80 -15.37
CA GLU A 60 0.26 1.68 -16.32
C GLU A 60 -1.07 0.88 -16.21
N TYR A 61 -1.82 1.03 -15.12
CA TYR A 61 -3.10 0.37 -14.91
C TYR A 61 -4.33 1.24 -15.25
N LEU A 62 -4.11 2.51 -15.56
CA LEU A 62 -5.13 3.48 -15.94
C LEU A 62 -5.19 3.67 -17.46
N GLN A 63 -6.38 3.87 -17.99
CA GLN A 63 -6.58 4.25 -19.37
C GLN A 63 -6.51 5.77 -19.48
N PHE A 64 -5.47 6.26 -20.16
CA PHE A 64 -5.35 7.66 -20.48
C PHE A 64 -6.02 7.98 -21.82
N VAL A 65 -6.73 9.10 -21.86
CA VAL A 65 -7.34 9.70 -23.05
C VAL A 65 -6.64 11.02 -23.34
N LYS A 66 -6.29 11.27 -24.61
CA LYS A 66 -5.64 12.52 -25.00
C LYS A 66 -6.63 13.68 -24.97
N GLU A 67 -6.29 14.75 -24.27
CA GLU A 67 -7.03 16.01 -24.18
C GLU A 67 -6.10 17.17 -24.56
N GLY A 68 -6.18 17.62 -25.81
CA GLY A 68 -5.28 18.66 -26.32
C GLY A 68 -3.80 18.21 -26.30
N ASP A 69 -3.00 18.89 -25.49
CA ASP A 69 -1.55 18.63 -25.35
C ASP A 69 -1.19 17.69 -24.20
N TYR A 70 -2.17 17.26 -23.39
CA TYR A 70 -1.96 16.36 -22.25
C TYR A 70 -2.84 15.12 -22.33
N TYR A 71 -2.68 14.23 -21.34
CA TYR A 71 -3.39 12.98 -21.23
C TYR A 71 -4.11 12.92 -19.88
N VAL A 72 -5.35 12.44 -19.86
CA VAL A 72 -6.17 12.34 -18.64
C VAL A 72 -6.62 10.92 -18.43
N ALA A 73 -6.54 10.44 -17.19
CA ALA A 73 -7.24 9.24 -16.75
C ALA A 73 -8.16 9.59 -15.57
N ASN A 74 -9.33 8.96 -15.52
CA ASN A 74 -10.24 9.07 -14.39
C ASN A 74 -10.49 7.68 -13.80
N TYR A 75 -10.44 7.57 -12.49
CA TYR A 75 -10.70 6.31 -11.81
C TYR A 75 -11.49 6.52 -10.53
N GLU A 76 -12.29 5.52 -10.15
CA GLU A 76 -13.04 5.50 -8.90
C GLU A 76 -12.37 4.57 -7.90
N ILE A 77 -12.32 5.01 -6.65
CA ILE A 77 -11.96 4.18 -5.50
C ILE A 77 -13.23 3.94 -4.70
N THR A 78 -13.48 2.67 -4.36
CA THR A 78 -14.53 2.26 -3.41
C THR A 78 -13.90 1.49 -2.27
N VAL A 79 -14.06 2.00 -1.05
CA VAL A 79 -13.64 1.36 0.20
C VAL A 79 -14.88 0.84 0.91
N ASN A 80 -14.98 -0.48 1.03
CA ASN A 80 -16.02 -1.15 1.79
C ASN A 80 -15.45 -1.69 3.11
N VAL A 81 -16.16 -1.46 4.22
CA VAL A 81 -15.78 -1.92 5.55
C VAL A 81 -16.81 -2.93 6.04
N SER A 82 -16.32 -4.08 6.49
CA SER A 82 -17.14 -5.12 7.12
C SER A 82 -16.48 -5.62 8.39
N THR A 83 -17.28 -6.11 9.33
CA THR A 83 -16.75 -6.90 10.46
C THR A 83 -16.03 -8.15 9.94
N LEU A 84 -15.16 -8.76 10.75
CA LEU A 84 -14.53 -10.04 10.37
C LEU A 84 -15.52 -11.17 10.06
N LYS A 85 -16.77 -11.07 10.56
CA LYS A 85 -17.87 -12.01 10.26
C LYS A 85 -18.61 -11.69 8.96
N GLY A 86 -18.18 -10.69 8.20
CA GLY A 86 -18.77 -10.29 6.92
C GLY A 86 -19.98 -9.36 7.02
N LYS A 87 -20.40 -8.96 8.23
CA LYS A 87 -21.46 -7.95 8.39
C LYS A 87 -20.95 -6.59 7.89
N TYR A 88 -21.70 -5.96 6.98
CA TYR A 88 -21.44 -4.60 6.49
C TYR A 88 -21.40 -3.57 7.63
N VAL A 89 -20.51 -2.59 7.50
CA VAL A 89 -20.33 -1.50 8.47
C VAL A 89 -20.51 -0.15 7.79
N THR A 90 -19.70 0.15 6.77
CA THR A 90 -19.76 1.42 6.03
C THR A 90 -19.07 1.29 4.67
N GLU A 91 -19.27 2.29 3.83
CA GLU A 91 -18.62 2.42 2.53
C GLU A 91 -18.26 3.88 2.26
N LYS A 92 -17.16 4.08 1.53
CA LYS A 92 -16.76 5.39 1.02
C LYS A 92 -16.24 5.24 -0.40
N ALA A 93 -16.79 6.01 -1.33
CA ALA A 93 -16.38 6.02 -2.72
C ALA A 93 -16.04 7.45 -3.16
N TRP A 94 -15.03 7.59 -4.04
CA TRP A 94 -14.66 8.86 -4.63
C TRP A 94 -13.92 8.67 -5.95
N THR A 95 -13.93 9.70 -6.78
CA THR A 95 -13.23 9.73 -8.07
C THR A 95 -11.92 10.51 -7.96
N GLN A 96 -10.92 10.08 -8.72
CA GLN A 96 -9.64 10.75 -8.90
C GLN A 96 -9.44 11.05 -10.39
N LYS A 97 -8.85 12.22 -10.67
CA LYS A 97 -8.42 12.64 -12.01
C LYS A 97 -6.91 12.75 -12.02
N VAL A 98 -6.27 12.03 -12.93
CA VAL A 98 -4.83 12.04 -13.12
C VAL A 98 -4.51 12.72 -14.44
N VAL A 99 -3.50 13.59 -14.44
CA VAL A 99 -3.03 14.30 -15.64
C VAL A 99 -1.59 13.89 -15.88
N ALA A 100 -1.29 13.47 -17.11
CA ALA A 100 0.05 13.18 -17.60
C ALA A 100 0.40 14.15 -18.72
N ASP A 101 1.60 14.74 -18.66
CA ASP A 101 2.05 15.79 -19.58
C ASP A 101 2.41 15.24 -20.96
N ASN A 102 2.73 13.95 -21.05
CA ASN A 102 3.13 13.30 -22.29
C ASN A 102 2.79 11.80 -22.27
N PHE A 103 2.85 11.18 -23.45
CA PHE A 103 2.51 9.78 -23.63
C PHE A 103 3.41 8.84 -22.82
N ASP A 104 4.71 9.13 -22.69
CA ASP A 104 5.65 8.25 -21.98
C ASP A 104 5.29 8.11 -20.50
N GLN A 105 4.78 9.19 -19.88
CA GLN A 105 4.27 9.13 -18.50
C GLN A 105 3.08 8.15 -18.37
N THR A 106 2.20 8.08 -19.36
CA THR A 106 0.98 7.24 -19.31
C THR A 106 1.26 5.74 -19.25
N ILE A 107 2.43 5.31 -19.77
CA ILE A 107 2.83 3.90 -19.81
C ILE A 107 3.98 3.59 -18.82
N SER A 108 4.44 4.59 -18.07
CA SER A 108 5.61 4.46 -17.23
C SER A 108 5.30 3.82 -15.88
N ARG A 109 6.18 2.90 -15.48
CA ARG A 109 6.17 2.25 -14.16
C ARG A 109 6.69 3.15 -13.03
N ALA A 110 7.27 4.28 -13.39
CA ALA A 110 7.81 5.24 -12.43
C ALA A 110 6.75 6.24 -11.92
N PHE A 111 5.55 6.25 -12.52
CA PHE A 111 4.49 7.18 -12.16
C PHE A 111 3.31 6.44 -11.53
N TRP A 112 2.81 7.03 -10.46
CA TRP A 112 1.66 6.55 -9.71
C TRP A 112 0.93 7.73 -9.10
N ASP A 113 -0.36 7.56 -8.89
CA ASP A 113 -1.17 8.47 -8.11
C ASP A 113 -1.30 7.95 -6.67
N ILE A 114 -1.28 8.85 -5.69
CA ILE A 114 -1.53 8.51 -4.28
C ILE A 114 -2.81 9.21 -3.84
N SER A 115 -3.83 8.40 -3.57
CA SER A 115 -5.08 8.87 -3.00
C SER A 115 -5.14 8.54 -1.51
N GLN A 116 -5.77 9.42 -0.73
CA GLN A 116 -6.00 9.23 0.70
C GLN A 116 -7.44 9.53 1.09
N ALA A 117 -7.96 8.77 2.05
CA ALA A 117 -9.22 9.04 2.72
C ALA A 117 -9.15 8.56 4.17
N PHE A 118 -9.99 9.10 5.04
CA PHE A 118 -10.18 8.54 6.37
C PHE A 118 -11.63 8.13 6.62
N LEU A 119 -11.79 7.20 7.56
CA LEU A 119 -13.06 6.76 8.16
C LEU A 119 -12.91 6.83 9.67
N ASN A 120 -13.94 7.28 10.38
CA ASN A 120 -14.05 7.04 11.82
C ASN A 120 -14.81 5.73 11.99
N LEU A 121 -14.22 4.79 12.73
CA LEU A 121 -14.80 3.48 12.97
C LEU A 121 -14.88 3.23 14.48
N PRO A 122 -15.93 2.55 14.97
CA PRO A 122 -15.97 2.07 16.34
C PRO A 122 -14.79 1.13 16.65
N PHE A 123 -14.45 0.98 17.93
CA PHE A 123 -13.38 0.06 18.33
C PHE A 123 -13.72 -1.39 17.95
N GLY A 124 -12.78 -2.09 17.31
CA GLY A 124 -12.97 -3.47 16.86
C GLY A 124 -12.10 -3.86 15.68
N ASP A 125 -12.25 -5.10 15.22
CA ASP A 125 -11.53 -5.63 14.06
C ASP A 125 -12.42 -5.65 12.81
N TYR A 126 -11.87 -5.13 11.71
CA TYR A 126 -12.58 -4.97 10.46
C TYR A 126 -11.79 -5.52 9.28
N LYS A 127 -12.53 -6.05 8.30
CA LYS A 127 -12.03 -6.29 6.96
C LYS A 127 -12.32 -5.08 6.09
N ILE A 128 -11.27 -4.52 5.51
CA ILE A 128 -11.32 -3.44 4.53
C ILE A 128 -11.17 -4.05 3.14
N THR A 129 -12.12 -3.76 2.25
CA THR A 129 -12.06 -4.11 0.84
C THR A 129 -11.92 -2.83 0.03
N VAL A 130 -10.83 -2.70 -0.72
CA VAL A 130 -10.60 -1.57 -1.62
C VAL A 130 -10.76 -2.05 -3.06
N GLN A 131 -11.59 -1.34 -3.83
CA GLN A 131 -11.74 -1.51 -5.26
C GLN A 131 -11.28 -0.24 -5.97
N VAL A 132 -10.47 -0.40 -7.01
CA VAL A 132 -10.04 0.68 -7.91
C VAL A 132 -10.60 0.35 -9.28
N MET A 133 -11.39 1.24 -9.87
CA MET A 133 -12.03 1.05 -11.17
C MET A 133 -11.67 2.18 -12.12
N ASP A 134 -11.04 1.84 -13.24
CA ASP A 134 -10.82 2.77 -14.34
C ASP A 134 -12.15 3.15 -14.98
N LEU A 135 -12.43 4.45 -15.12
CA LEU A 135 -13.75 4.92 -15.55
C LEU A 135 -13.97 4.83 -17.06
N ASP A 136 -12.91 4.76 -17.87
CA ASP A 136 -13.02 4.66 -19.33
C ASP A 136 -13.21 3.20 -19.77
N THR A 137 -12.46 2.27 -19.19
CA THR A 137 -12.51 0.84 -19.54
C THR A 137 -13.45 0.01 -18.67
N LYS A 138 -13.87 0.56 -17.51
CA LYS A 138 -14.60 -0.15 -16.45
C LYS A 138 -13.85 -1.34 -15.85
N ARG A 139 -12.54 -1.47 -16.13
CA ARG A 139 -11.71 -2.50 -15.54
C ARG A 139 -11.43 -2.17 -14.08
N GLY A 140 -11.74 -3.11 -13.20
CA GLY A 140 -11.56 -2.96 -11.75
C GLY A 140 -10.53 -3.94 -11.17
N PHE A 141 -9.82 -3.48 -10.15
CA PHE A 141 -8.95 -4.29 -9.30
C PHE A 141 -9.44 -4.24 -7.86
N LYS A 142 -9.28 -5.33 -7.12
CA LYS A 142 -9.72 -5.42 -5.72
C LYS A 142 -8.58 -5.94 -4.84
N LYS A 143 -8.44 -5.36 -3.66
CA LYS A 143 -7.58 -5.86 -2.58
C LYS A 143 -8.31 -5.82 -1.25
N GLU A 144 -7.90 -6.69 -0.33
CA GLU A 144 -8.47 -6.77 1.01
C GLU A 144 -7.37 -6.73 2.07
N GLY A 145 -7.72 -6.23 3.25
CA GLY A 145 -6.85 -6.21 4.42
C GLY A 145 -7.66 -6.15 5.70
N ILE A 146 -6.97 -6.30 6.82
CA ILE A 146 -7.58 -6.25 8.16
C ILE A 146 -6.99 -5.05 8.89
N VAL A 147 -7.84 -4.34 9.63
CA VAL A 147 -7.44 -3.26 10.54
C VAL A 147 -8.05 -3.51 11.91
N SER A 148 -7.25 -3.30 12.96
CA SER A 148 -7.69 -3.32 14.36
C SER A 148 -7.82 -1.89 14.85
N VAL A 149 -9.06 -1.46 15.10
CA VAL A 149 -9.40 -0.11 15.52
C VAL A 149 -9.35 -0.06 17.04
N ARG A 150 -8.28 0.55 17.56
CA ARG A 150 -7.95 0.55 18.99
C ARG A 150 -8.53 1.77 19.70
N ASN A 151 -8.75 1.63 21.00
CA ASN A 151 -9.01 2.76 21.88
C ASN A 151 -7.67 3.27 22.43
N PHE A 152 -7.27 4.46 21.99
CA PHE A 152 -6.00 5.08 22.37
C PHE A 152 -6.01 5.75 23.74
N ALA A 153 -7.18 5.92 24.39
CA ALA A 153 -7.30 6.49 25.73
C ALA A 153 -7.14 5.46 26.87
N LYS A 154 -6.99 4.16 26.55
CA LYS A 154 -6.94 3.10 27.57
C LYS A 154 -5.67 3.07 28.42
N ASN A 155 -4.55 3.58 27.91
CA ASN A 155 -3.26 3.56 28.60
C ASN A 155 -2.68 4.99 28.69
N PRO A 156 -1.82 5.28 29.67
CA PRO A 156 -1.21 6.60 29.83
C PRO A 156 -0.49 7.08 28.57
N ILE A 157 0.26 6.19 27.91
CA ILE A 157 0.93 6.45 26.64
C ILE A 157 0.49 5.38 25.64
N THR A 158 0.07 5.80 24.44
CA THR A 158 -0.23 4.89 23.32
C THR A 158 0.39 5.38 22.01
N ILE A 159 0.48 4.50 21.01
CA ILE A 159 1.10 4.79 19.72
C ILE A 159 0.16 4.34 18.60
N SER A 160 0.02 5.15 17.55
CA SER A 160 -0.70 4.80 16.31
C SER A 160 -0.06 3.62 15.58
N ASP A 161 -0.68 3.19 14.47
CA ASP A 161 0.05 2.36 13.52
C ASP A 161 1.23 3.12 12.90
N LEU A 162 2.22 2.35 12.43
CA LEU A 162 3.42 2.87 11.81
C LEU A 162 3.18 3.07 10.31
N MET A 163 3.47 4.27 9.82
CA MET A 163 3.52 4.57 8.39
C MET A 163 4.97 4.56 7.91
N MET A 164 5.27 3.80 6.86
CA MET A 164 6.52 3.98 6.13
C MET A 164 6.45 5.24 5.28
N VAL A 165 7.54 5.99 5.23
CA VAL A 165 7.62 7.28 4.54
C VAL A 165 8.66 7.21 3.44
N SER A 166 8.28 7.62 2.23
CA SER A 166 9.16 7.63 1.06
C SER A 166 9.98 8.92 0.98
N SER A 167 9.42 10.04 1.41
CA SER A 167 10.11 11.34 1.43
C SER A 167 9.50 12.28 2.47
N VAL A 168 10.34 13.11 3.07
CA VAL A 168 9.93 14.23 3.91
C VAL A 168 10.41 15.50 3.23
N LYS A 169 9.48 16.34 2.77
CA LYS A 169 9.77 17.66 2.23
C LYS A 169 9.55 18.69 3.32
N SER A 170 10.39 19.72 3.38
CA SER A 170 10.17 20.86 4.26
C SER A 170 10.17 22.14 3.44
N GLU A 171 9.02 22.81 3.41
CA GLU A 171 8.84 24.09 2.72
C GLU A 171 8.24 25.07 3.72
N ASN A 172 8.87 26.23 3.91
CA ASN A 172 8.41 27.28 4.83
C ASN A 172 8.14 26.81 6.27
N GLY A 173 8.92 25.85 6.77
CA GLY A 173 8.75 25.26 8.10
C GLY A 173 7.62 24.23 8.21
N ILE A 174 6.83 24.05 7.15
CA ILE A 174 5.84 22.97 7.05
C ILE A 174 6.54 21.72 6.55
N ARG A 175 6.38 20.61 7.26
CA ARG A 175 6.87 19.30 6.83
C ARG A 175 5.74 18.54 6.14
N THR A 176 5.94 18.22 4.87
CA THR A 176 5.03 17.37 4.10
C THR A 176 5.65 16.00 3.95
N ILE A 177 4.91 14.98 4.33
CA ILE A 177 5.34 13.58 4.31
C ILE A 177 4.66 12.90 3.13
N ILE A 178 5.43 12.16 2.33
CA ILE A 178 4.90 11.30 1.28
C ILE A 178 4.91 9.86 1.82
N PRO A 179 3.75 9.17 1.90
CA PRO A 179 3.71 7.80 2.38
C PRO A 179 4.39 6.84 1.40
N ASN A 180 4.95 5.76 1.93
CA ASN A 180 5.40 4.59 1.18
C ASN A 180 4.33 3.51 1.30
N VAL A 181 3.31 3.58 0.46
CA VAL A 181 2.13 2.70 0.51
C VAL A 181 2.47 1.26 0.14
N SER A 182 3.50 1.06 -0.70
CA SER A 182 3.97 -0.27 -1.08
C SER A 182 4.70 -1.01 0.05
N ASN A 183 5.12 -0.30 1.11
CA ASN A 183 5.96 -0.81 2.19
C ASN A 183 7.24 -1.48 1.67
N THR A 184 7.79 -0.97 0.57
CA THR A 184 9.03 -1.47 -0.04
C THR A 184 10.18 -0.51 0.24
N VAL A 185 11.28 -1.02 0.77
CA VAL A 185 12.55 -0.28 0.89
C VAL A 185 13.53 -0.85 -0.11
N THR A 186 14.20 0.01 -0.87
CA THR A 186 15.24 -0.43 -1.79
C THR A 186 16.54 -0.71 -1.05
N SER A 187 17.17 -1.85 -1.35
CA SER A 187 18.48 -2.20 -0.82
C SER A 187 19.63 -1.51 -1.58
N ALA A 188 19.35 -0.91 -2.74
CA ALA A 188 20.34 -0.14 -3.48
C ALA A 188 20.69 1.13 -2.67
N GLU A 189 21.97 1.26 -2.32
CA GLU A 189 22.58 2.40 -1.62
C GLU A 189 22.36 2.53 -0.10
N ASN A 190 21.91 1.49 0.63
CA ASN A 190 21.73 1.57 2.10
C ASN A 190 20.92 2.80 2.56
N LYS A 191 19.93 3.21 1.77
CA LYS A 191 19.20 4.45 2.04
C LYS A 191 18.45 4.37 3.35
N ASN A 192 18.56 5.45 4.12
CA ASN A 192 17.69 5.69 5.27
C ASN A 192 16.24 5.64 4.80
N PHE A 193 15.36 5.14 5.67
CA PHE A 193 13.93 5.30 5.48
C PHE A 193 13.32 5.86 6.75
N TYR A 194 12.15 6.48 6.60
CA TYR A 194 11.51 7.15 7.72
C TYR A 194 10.24 6.38 8.12
N LEU A 195 9.96 6.38 9.40
CA LEU A 195 8.69 5.93 9.97
C LEU A 195 7.97 7.14 10.54
N PHE A 196 6.70 7.28 10.22
CA PHE A 196 5.81 8.25 10.84
C PHE A 196 4.81 7.53 11.75
N PHE A 197 4.60 8.06 12.94
CA PHE A 197 3.55 7.62 13.86
C PHE A 197 3.21 8.73 14.84
N GLU A 198 2.06 8.61 15.50
CA GLU A 198 1.63 9.50 16.56
C GLU A 198 1.79 8.81 17.92
N VAL A 199 2.35 9.53 18.88
CA VAL A 199 2.37 9.17 20.30
C VAL A 199 1.33 10.01 21.02
N TYR A 200 0.38 9.34 21.68
CA TYR A 200 -0.65 9.98 22.48
C TYR A 200 -0.28 9.90 23.95
N ASN A 201 -0.04 11.06 24.55
CA ASN A 201 0.15 11.20 25.99
C ASN A 201 -1.19 11.56 26.64
N ASN A 202 -1.83 10.59 27.25
CA ASN A 202 -3.12 10.75 27.93
C ASN A 202 -2.95 11.18 29.40
N THR A 203 -1.76 11.65 29.78
CA THR A 203 -1.48 12.23 31.10
C THR A 203 -1.35 13.74 31.01
N ASP A 204 -1.37 14.42 32.16
CA ASP A 204 -1.17 15.86 32.25
C ASP A 204 0.32 16.27 32.37
N VAL A 205 1.25 15.30 32.27
CA VAL A 205 2.67 15.52 32.45
C VAL A 205 3.38 15.54 31.11
N SER A 206 4.20 16.56 30.86
CA SER A 206 5.14 16.56 29.73
C SER A 206 6.47 15.99 30.19
N ASP A 207 7.00 14.99 29.48
CA ASP A 207 8.29 14.38 29.80
C ASP A 207 8.91 13.73 28.54
N SER A 208 10.16 13.30 28.66
CA SER A 208 10.85 12.54 27.64
C SER A 208 10.55 11.05 27.77
N ILE A 209 10.27 10.40 26.64
CA ILE A 209 10.13 8.94 26.55
C ILE A 209 11.27 8.34 25.73
N ASN A 210 11.59 7.08 25.99
CA ASN A 210 12.47 6.30 25.14
C ASN A 210 11.63 5.47 24.16
N ILE A 211 11.82 5.72 22.87
CA ILE A 211 11.22 4.94 21.79
C ILE A 211 12.25 3.91 21.35
N THR A 212 11.96 2.64 21.62
CA THR A 212 12.78 1.51 21.17
C THR A 212 12.14 0.86 19.95
N TYR A 213 12.96 0.47 18.97
CA TYR A 213 12.47 -0.18 17.76
C TYR A 213 13.35 -1.35 17.35
N LYS A 214 12.76 -2.29 16.62
CA LYS A 214 13.44 -3.49 16.13
C LYS A 214 12.89 -3.91 14.78
N ILE A 215 13.79 -4.24 13.85
CA ILE A 215 13.50 -4.82 12.55
C ILE A 215 13.88 -6.29 12.59
N THR A 216 12.95 -7.17 12.19
CA THR A 216 13.16 -8.61 12.16
C THR A 216 13.01 -9.17 10.75
N LYS A 217 13.92 -10.09 10.38
CA LYS A 217 13.77 -10.93 9.19
C LYS A 217 13.00 -12.19 9.58
N ILE A 218 11.86 -12.42 8.92
CA ILE A 218 11.01 -13.59 9.15
C ILE A 218 11.43 -14.71 8.19
N LYS A 219 11.96 -15.82 8.71
CA LYS A 219 12.26 -17.02 7.91
C LYS A 219 11.04 -17.94 7.88
N LYS A 220 10.22 -17.83 6.82
CA LYS A 220 8.96 -18.59 6.65
C LYS A 220 9.09 -20.10 6.93
N ARG A 221 10.22 -20.72 6.56
CA ARG A 221 10.45 -22.16 6.74
C ARG A 221 10.65 -22.62 8.18
N LYS A 222 11.12 -21.75 9.08
CA LYS A 222 11.45 -22.13 10.47
C LYS A 222 10.62 -21.41 11.54
N LYS A 223 9.70 -20.52 11.14
CA LYS A 223 9.02 -19.54 12.04
C LYS A 223 10.03 -18.77 12.93
N GLU A 224 11.27 -18.66 12.46
CA GLU A 224 12.36 -18.03 13.18
C GLU A 224 12.37 -16.54 12.81
N GLN A 225 12.45 -15.68 13.83
CA GLN A 225 12.58 -14.24 13.67
C GLN A 225 13.98 -13.82 14.09
N LEU A 226 14.78 -13.34 13.14
CA LEU A 226 16.11 -12.83 13.42
C LEU A 226 16.06 -11.29 13.50
N THR A 227 16.55 -10.71 14.59
CA THR A 227 16.78 -9.27 14.65
C THR A 227 17.85 -8.89 13.63
N VAL A 228 17.54 -8.00 12.68
CA VAL A 228 18.52 -7.50 11.71
C VAL A 228 18.97 -6.08 12.02
N HIS A 229 18.11 -5.29 12.68
CA HIS A 229 18.43 -3.93 13.08
C HIS A 229 17.58 -3.54 14.30
N ASN A 230 18.10 -2.67 15.16
CA ASN A 230 17.37 -2.11 16.30
C ASN A 230 17.98 -0.77 16.68
N GLY A 231 17.24 0.01 17.46
CA GLY A 231 17.73 1.26 17.98
C GLY A 231 16.83 1.83 19.05
N THR A 232 17.26 2.95 19.61
CA THR A 232 16.51 3.70 20.62
C THR A 232 16.70 5.19 20.35
N THR A 233 15.63 5.97 20.46
CA THR A 233 15.68 7.43 20.45
C THR A 233 14.92 7.96 21.67
N SER A 234 15.25 9.17 22.11
CA SER A 234 14.52 9.86 23.16
C SER A 234 13.71 11.00 22.54
N GLU A 235 12.43 11.10 22.88
CA GLU A 235 11.53 12.12 22.36
C GLU A 235 10.79 12.79 23.52
N PHE A 236 10.76 14.12 23.53
CA PHE A 236 9.95 14.88 24.47
C PHE A 236 8.50 14.94 24.00
N ILE A 237 7.57 14.50 24.84
CA ILE A 237 6.14 14.46 24.52
C ILE A 237 5.34 15.36 25.47
N LYS A 238 4.40 16.11 24.91
CA LYS A 238 3.42 16.91 25.65
C LYS A 238 2.12 16.14 25.82
N PRO A 239 1.25 16.49 26.78
CA PRO A 239 -0.12 16.00 26.83
C PRO A 239 -0.82 16.11 25.47
N GLY A 240 -1.57 15.07 25.12
CA GLY A 240 -2.24 14.94 23.82
C GLY A 240 -1.35 14.32 22.74
N LYS A 241 -1.54 14.78 21.52
CA LYS A 241 -0.97 14.17 20.30
C LYS A 241 0.42 14.72 19.98
N ASN A 242 1.39 13.82 19.79
CA ASN A 242 2.75 14.13 19.38
C ASN A 242 3.08 13.37 18.10
N SER A 243 3.40 14.07 17.02
CA SER A 243 3.75 13.45 15.73
C SER A 243 5.26 13.20 15.68
N ILE A 244 5.66 11.95 15.48
CA ILE A 244 7.06 11.53 15.46
C ILE A 244 7.42 11.06 14.04
N ILE A 245 8.57 11.54 13.55
CA ILE A 245 9.22 11.04 12.34
C ILE A 245 10.54 10.43 12.77
N LEU A 246 10.61 9.10 12.77
CA LEU A 246 11.81 8.36 13.15
C LEU A 246 12.60 8.01 11.88
N GLU A 247 13.86 8.44 11.83
CA GLU A 247 14.80 8.03 10.79
C GLU A 247 15.45 6.69 11.16
N ILE A 248 15.32 5.72 10.26
CA ILE A 248 16.03 4.45 10.34
C ILE A 248 17.29 4.55 9.48
N LYS A 249 18.44 4.71 10.14
CA LYS A 249 19.72 4.92 9.50
C LYS A 249 20.37 3.61 9.07
N GLU A 250 20.72 3.52 7.79
CA GLU A 250 21.49 2.43 7.17
C GLU A 250 21.19 1.01 7.73
N PRO A 251 19.94 0.52 7.64
CA PRO A 251 19.51 -0.66 8.39
C PRO A 251 20.08 -2.02 7.90
N GLN A 252 20.99 -2.03 6.92
CA GLN A 252 21.66 -3.21 6.35
C GLN A 252 20.70 -4.40 6.12
N LEU A 253 19.54 -4.15 5.51
CA LEU A 253 18.42 -5.10 5.45
C LEU A 253 18.65 -6.31 4.51
N GLY A 254 19.71 -6.28 3.70
CA GLY A 254 19.95 -7.26 2.63
C GLY A 254 18.85 -7.21 1.56
N PHE A 255 18.85 -8.19 0.64
CA PHE A 255 17.77 -8.36 -0.33
C PHE A 255 16.61 -9.17 0.27
N GLY A 256 15.38 -8.82 -0.10
CA GLY A 256 14.20 -9.64 0.16
C GLY A 256 14.21 -10.88 -0.73
N ASP A 257 13.67 -11.99 -0.22
CA ASP A 257 13.45 -13.23 -0.99
C ASP A 257 12.19 -13.12 -1.88
#